data_AF-A0A402CT29-F1
#
_entry.id   AF-A0A402CT29-F1
#
_cell.length_a   1.000
_cell.length_b   1.000
_cell.length_c   1.000
_cell.angle_alpha   90.00
_cell.angle_beta   90.00
_cell.angle_gamma   90.00
#
_symmetry.space_group_name_H-M   'P 1'
#
loop_
_entity.id
_entity.type
_entity.pdbx_description
1 polymer ?
#
loop_
_entity_poly.entity_id
_entity_poly.type
_entity_poly.pdbx_seq_one_letter_code
_entity_poly.pdbx_strand_id
1 'polypeptide(L)'
;MSEKSTAIDRREDVNPDEGVREYGDVEFADTKNHKYPIDTEKHIRAAWSYINHKDNASKYDADEVETIKRRIKAAAKKKDVEIESE
;
A
#
# COMPACT_ATOMS: atom_id res chain seq x y z
N MET A 1 -10.44 -6.35 23.96
CA MET A 1 -10.84 -5.55 22.78
C MET A 1 -9.55 -5.23 22.07
N SER A 2 -9.22 -5.91 20.98
CA SER A 2 -7.96 -5.63 20.27
C SER A 2 -8.14 -4.31 19.54
N GLU A 3 -7.46 -3.25 19.97
CA GLU A 3 -7.34 -2.03 19.18
C GLU A 3 -6.75 -2.44 17.83
N LYS A 4 -7.54 -2.35 16.75
CA LYS A 4 -7.04 -2.56 15.39
C LYS A 4 -5.96 -1.50 15.17
N SER A 5 -4.70 -1.90 15.28
CA SER A 5 -3.59 -0.98 15.11
C SER A 5 -3.60 -0.54 13.66
N THR A 6 -3.87 0.75 13.41
CA THR A 6 -3.78 1.34 12.06
C THR A 6 -2.33 1.52 11.60
N ALA A 7 -1.39 1.14 12.45
CA ALA A 7 0.04 1.18 12.19
C ALA A 7 0.42 -0.06 11.38
N ILE A 8 1.15 0.17 10.30
CA ILE A 8 1.82 -0.88 9.53
C ILE A 8 3.22 -1.03 10.13
N ASP A 9 3.61 -2.26 10.38
CA ASP A 9 4.88 -2.66 10.95
C ASP A 9 6.02 -2.52 9.95
N ARG A 10 7.22 -2.38 10.51
CA ARG A 10 8.43 -2.27 9.72
C ARG A 10 8.80 -3.65 9.17
N ARG A 11 8.78 -3.79 7.85
CA ARG A 11 9.25 -4.97 7.14
C ARG A 11 10.77 -5.04 7.08
N GLU A 12 11.35 -6.10 7.63
CA GLU A 12 12.81 -6.30 7.61
C GLU A 12 13.35 -6.59 6.20
N ASP A 13 12.51 -7.10 5.29
CA ASP A 13 12.91 -7.50 3.93
C ASP A 13 12.95 -6.36 2.91
N VAL A 14 12.67 -5.12 3.32
CA VAL A 14 12.66 -3.93 2.43
C VAL A 14 13.39 -2.77 3.09
N ASN A 15 14.08 -1.93 2.31
CA ASN A 15 14.63 -0.67 2.77
C ASN A 15 13.69 0.50 2.36
N PRO A 16 13.10 1.29 3.28
CA PRO A 16 12.18 2.38 2.94
C PRO A 16 12.86 3.51 2.17
N ASP A 17 14.18 3.67 2.34
CA ASP A 17 14.95 4.66 1.59
C ASP A 17 15.01 4.30 0.09
N GLU A 18 14.89 3.01 -0.24
CA GLU A 18 14.82 2.57 -1.63
C GLU A 18 13.53 3.01 -2.30
N GLY A 19 12.38 2.95 -1.60
CA GLY A 19 11.10 3.44 -2.12
C GLY A 19 11.13 4.95 -2.40
N VAL A 20 11.69 5.74 -1.48
CA VAL A 20 11.86 7.20 -1.67
C VAL A 20 12.85 7.49 -2.79
N ARG A 21 13.92 6.71 -2.92
CA ARG A 21 14.88 6.87 -4.01
C ARG A 21 14.28 6.53 -5.37
N GLU A 22 13.43 5.51 -5.45
CA GLU A 22 12.83 5.05 -6.71
C GLU A 22 11.68 5.95 -7.17
N TYR A 23 10.79 6.34 -6.25
CA TYR A 23 9.56 7.06 -6.59
C TYR A 23 9.60 8.54 -6.21
N GLY A 24 10.54 8.95 -5.37
CA GLY A 24 10.61 10.31 -4.83
C GLY A 24 9.73 10.50 -3.60
N ASP A 25 9.39 11.76 -3.34
CA ASP A 25 8.47 12.18 -2.27
C ASP A 25 7.01 12.04 -2.75
N VAL A 26 6.51 10.81 -2.72
CA VAL A 26 5.14 10.46 -3.14
C VAL A 26 4.33 9.91 -1.97
N GLU A 27 3.01 9.99 -2.08
CA GLU A 27 2.11 9.32 -1.12
C GLU A 27 2.21 7.79 -1.33
N PHE A 28 2.44 7.07 -0.23
CA PHE A 28 2.47 5.60 -0.19
C PHE A 28 1.29 5.06 0.62
N ALA A 29 0.71 3.93 0.18
CA ALA A 29 -0.29 3.24 0.97
C ALA A 29 0.35 2.57 2.20
N ASP A 30 1.55 2.02 2.06
CA ASP A 30 2.39 1.66 3.19
C ASP A 30 3.37 2.78 3.49
N THR A 31 2.99 3.62 4.44
CA THR A 31 3.77 4.78 4.88
C THR A 31 4.99 4.41 5.73
N LYS A 32 5.05 3.21 6.29
CA LYS A 32 6.16 2.79 7.17
C LYS A 32 7.32 2.23 6.35
N ASN A 33 7.00 1.48 5.30
CA ASN A 33 7.99 0.84 4.44
C ASN A 33 8.16 1.53 3.09
N HIS A 34 7.42 2.63 2.84
CA HIS A 34 7.39 3.34 1.56
C HIS A 34 7.12 2.39 0.39
N LYS A 35 6.11 1.52 0.55
CA LYS A 35 5.64 0.60 -0.50
C LYS A 35 4.27 1.04 -1.01
N TYR A 36 3.98 0.63 -2.24
CA TYR A 36 2.70 0.90 -2.92
C TYR A 36 2.44 2.40 -3.08
N PRO A 37 3.16 3.08 -3.98
CA PRO A 37 2.87 4.47 -4.31
C PRO A 37 1.42 4.61 -4.80
N ILE A 38 0.79 5.74 -4.49
CA ILE A 38 -0.64 6.02 -4.77
C ILE A 38 -0.86 7.45 -5.30
N ASP A 39 0.20 8.09 -5.79
CA ASP A 39 0.24 9.44 -6.34
C ASP A 39 -0.20 9.53 -7.82
N THR A 40 -0.09 8.45 -8.59
CA THR A 40 -0.57 8.39 -9.99
C THR A 40 -1.55 7.25 -10.21
N GLU A 41 -2.36 7.36 -11.28
CA GLU A 41 -3.25 6.28 -11.73
C GLU A 41 -2.48 4.97 -11.98
N LYS A 42 -1.31 5.06 -12.63
CA LYS A 42 -0.44 3.91 -12.87
C LYS A 42 0.01 3.27 -11.56
N HIS A 43 0.43 4.07 -10.59
CA HIS A 43 0.87 3.58 -9.28
C HIS A 43 -0.30 2.97 -8.49
N ILE A 44 -1.49 3.57 -8.52
CA ILE A 44 -2.68 3.03 -7.84
C ILE A 44 -3.06 1.66 -8.40
N ARG A 45 -3.13 1.51 -9.73
CA ARG A 45 -3.46 0.22 -10.35
C ARG A 45 -2.41 -0.84 -10.05
N ALA A 46 -1.13 -0.47 -10.12
CA ALA A 46 -0.05 -1.36 -9.74
C ALA A 46 -0.17 -1.76 -8.26
N ALA A 47 -0.23 -0.79 -7.35
CA ALA A 47 -0.40 -1.02 -5.92
C ALA A 47 -1.53 -2.00 -5.62
N TRP A 48 -2.70 -1.80 -6.24
CA TRP A 48 -3.86 -2.67 -6.12
C TRP A 48 -3.59 -4.11 -6.59
N SER A 49 -2.98 -4.27 -7.76
CA SER A 49 -2.61 -5.59 -8.29
C SER A 49 -1.59 -6.30 -7.38
N TYR A 50 -0.55 -5.59 -6.94
CA TYR A 50 0.50 -6.17 -6.12
C TYR A 50 0.01 -6.58 -4.73
N ILE A 51 -0.78 -5.77 -4.02
CA ILE A 51 -1.26 -6.12 -2.67
C ILE A 51 -2.26 -7.30 -2.69
N ASN A 52 -2.95 -7.52 -3.81
CA ASN A 52 -3.83 -8.69 -3.97
C ASN A 52 -3.08 -9.97 -4.37
N HIS A 53 -1.81 -9.87 -4.77
CA HIS A 53 -0.98 -11.04 -5.00
C HIS A 53 -0.59 -11.70 -3.66
N LYS A 54 -0.84 -13.01 -3.55
CA LYS A 54 -0.64 -13.80 -2.30
C LYS A 54 0.72 -13.58 -1.65
N ASP A 55 1.79 -13.62 -2.43
CA ASP A 55 3.16 -13.50 -1.89
C ASP A 55 3.42 -12.12 -1.28
N ASN A 56 2.83 -11.06 -1.84
CA ASN A 56 2.96 -9.71 -1.29
C ASN A 56 2.07 -9.51 -0.07
N ALA A 57 0.82 -9.99 -0.12
CA ALA A 57 -0.10 -9.95 1.01
C ALA A 57 0.47 -10.70 2.22
N SER A 58 1.15 -11.83 2.00
CA SER A 58 1.75 -12.65 3.05
C SER A 58 2.90 -11.99 3.83
N LYS A 59 3.35 -10.81 3.40
CA LYS A 59 4.38 -10.00 4.07
C LYS A 59 3.82 -9.11 5.18
N TYR A 60 2.50 -9.14 5.37
CA TYR A 60 1.76 -8.28 6.26
C TYR A 60 0.74 -9.12 7.03
N ASP A 61 0.35 -8.62 8.20
CA ASP A 61 -0.80 -9.14 8.92
C ASP A 61 -2.11 -8.78 8.20
N ALA A 62 -3.17 -9.52 8.49
CA ALA A 62 -4.44 -9.38 7.77
C ALA A 62 -5.03 -7.96 7.88
N ASP A 63 -4.92 -7.33 9.05
CA ASP A 63 -5.39 -5.96 9.31
C ASP A 63 -4.52 -4.88 8.65
N GLU A 64 -3.22 -5.13 8.50
CA GLU A 64 -2.32 -4.29 7.71
C GLU A 64 -2.67 -4.36 6.22
N VAL A 65 -2.93 -5.56 5.68
CA VAL A 65 -3.42 -5.74 4.30
C VAL A 65 -4.72 -4.97 4.09
N GLU A 66 -5.68 -5.09 5.01
CA GLU A 66 -6.92 -4.30 4.99
C GLU A 66 -6.65 -2.79 4.98
N THR A 67 -5.68 -2.34 5.77
CA THR A 67 -5.31 -0.92 5.90
C THR A 67 -4.67 -0.39 4.61
N ILE A 68 -3.73 -1.12 4.02
CA ILE A 68 -3.08 -0.78 2.74
C ILE A 68 -4.14 -0.72 1.63
N LYS A 69 -4.98 -1.74 1.53
CA LYS A 69 -6.08 -1.78 0.53
C LYS A 69 -7.04 -0.61 0.67
N ARG A 70 -7.42 -0.25 1.90
CA ARG A 70 -8.27 0.92 2.17
C ARG A 70 -7.65 2.22 1.68
N ARG A 71 -6.34 2.41 1.90
CA ARG A 71 -5.60 3.59 1.44
C ARG A 71 -5.53 3.65 -0.09
N ILE A 72 -5.28 2.53 -0.76
CA ILE A 72 -5.29 2.44 -2.22
C ILE A 72 -6.67 2.78 -2.79
N LYS A 73 -7.75 2.21 -2.24
CA LYS A 73 -9.13 2.53 -2.67
C LYS A 73 -9.48 4.01 -2.48
N ALA A 74 -9.04 4.61 -1.37
CA ALA A 74 -9.26 6.03 -1.12
C ALA A 74 -8.53 6.91 -2.15
N ALA A 75 -7.28 6.57 -2.49
CA ALA A 75 -6.53 7.26 -3.53
C ALA A 75 -7.17 7.08 -4.92
N ALA A 76 -7.63 5.87 -5.24
CA ALA A 76 -8.34 5.56 -6.46
C ALA A 76 -9.59 6.44 -6.60
N LYS A 77 -10.42 6.53 -5.55
CA LYS A 77 -11.59 7.41 -5.51
C LYS A 77 -11.22 8.89 -5.65
N LYS A 78 -10.15 9.35 -4.99
CA LYS A 78 -9.69 10.75 -5.05
C LYS A 78 -9.23 11.14 -6.46
N LYS A 79 -8.70 10.19 -7.23
CA LYS A 79 -8.16 10.41 -8.57
C LYS A 79 -9.06 9.90 -9.70
N ASP A 80 -10.28 9.45 -9.37
CA ASP A 80 -11.24 8.87 -10.32
C ASP A 80 -10.67 7.67 -11.11
N VAL A 81 -9.88 6.83 -10.43
CA VAL A 81 -9.26 5.64 -11.01
C VAL A 81 -10.11 4.41 -10.73
N GLU A 82 -10.51 3.71 -11.78
CA GLU A 82 -11.15 2.41 -11.66
C GLU A 82 -10.12 1.32 -11.33
N ILE A 83 -10.43 0.53 -10.29
CA ILE A 83 -9.67 -0.64 -9.84
C ILE A 83 -10.64 -1.82 -9.69
N GLU A 84 -10.15 -3.03 -9.92
CA GLU A 84 -10.95 -4.25 -9.85
C GLU A 84 -11.54 -4.45 -8.46
N SER A 85 -12.78 -4.92 -8.39
CA SER A 85 -13.40 -5.35 -7.13
C SER A 85 -12.75 -6.64 -6.61
N GLU A 86 -12.57 -6.73 -5.29
CA GLU A 86 -12.01 -7.90 -4.59
C GLU A 86 -12.87 -9.15 -4.69
#